data_AF-A0A7I4YTN2-F1
#
_entry.id   AF-A0A7I4YTN2-F1
#
_cell.length_a   1.000
_cell.length_b   1.000
_cell.length_c   1.000
_cell.angle_alpha   90.00
_cell.angle_beta   90.00
_cell.angle_gamma   90.00
#
_symmetry.space_group_name_H-M   'P 1'
#
loop_
_entity.id
_entity.type
_entity.pdbx_description
1 polymer ?
#
loop_
_entity_poly.entity_id
_entity_poly.type
_entity_poly.pdbx_seq_one_letter_code
_entity_poly.pdbx_strand_id
1 'polypeptide(L)'
;TNKNRRRAECCFRCRPTINNRPPVLIDLRNSCPRKKRRLSQIDTRAARPHSVMRLILVCILFDVALACVWNDKTYSDGETWVDGSFKVKCTFGSRGGWSTSIIACVTPKGTEVAVDSQLTEDDVVYTCSKGSSEGSVNFNWKLSQ
;
A
#
# COMPACT_ATOMS: atom_id res chain seq x y z
N THR A 1 13.18 40.26 10.77
CA THR A 1 11.93 39.86 10.10
C THR A 1 12.15 38.61 9.27
N ASN A 2 11.62 37.50 9.78
CA ASN A 2 11.34 36.16 9.24
C ASN A 2 11.88 35.72 7.84
N LYS A 3 12.83 34.76 7.79
CA LYS A 3 13.18 34.00 6.58
C LYS A 3 13.01 32.49 6.84
N ASN A 4 11.81 32.01 6.54
CA ASN A 4 11.33 30.65 6.70
C ASN A 4 12.26 29.61 6.03
N ARG A 5 12.76 28.67 6.85
CA ARG A 5 13.35 27.38 6.42
C ARG A 5 12.27 26.55 5.73
N ARG A 6 12.37 26.31 4.42
CA ARG A 6 11.71 25.16 3.79
C ARG A 6 12.73 24.03 3.64
N ARG A 7 12.55 22.98 4.45
CA ARG A 7 13.14 21.66 4.24
C ARG A 7 12.74 21.19 2.84
N ALA A 8 13.72 20.87 2.01
CA ALA A 8 13.49 20.06 0.82
C ALA A 8 13.40 18.61 1.31
N GLU A 9 12.22 18.01 1.20
CA GLU A 9 12.04 16.58 1.38
C GLU A 9 12.65 15.87 0.17
N CYS A 10 13.70 15.09 0.42
CA CYS A 10 14.23 14.16 -0.55
C CYS A 10 13.14 13.12 -0.86
N CYS A 11 12.64 13.09 -2.10
CA CYS A 11 11.90 11.94 -2.61
C CYS A 11 12.83 10.72 -2.58
N PHE A 12 12.66 9.85 -1.59
CA PHE A 12 13.22 8.50 -1.61
C PHE A 12 12.46 7.69 -2.64
N ARG A 13 13.13 7.35 -3.74
CA ARG A 13 12.65 6.36 -4.70
C ARG A 13 13.04 4.99 -4.14
N CYS A 14 12.14 4.30 -3.46
CA CYS A 14 12.38 2.94 -2.99
C CYS A 14 12.47 2.00 -4.20
N ARG A 15 13.64 1.39 -4.40
CA ARG A 15 13.83 0.19 -5.24
C ARG A 15 13.46 -1.02 -4.37
N PRO A 16 12.62 -1.97 -4.82
CA PRO A 16 12.40 -3.20 -4.07
C PRO A 16 13.68 -4.04 -4.11
N THR A 17 14.26 -4.32 -2.94
CA THR A 17 15.34 -5.31 -2.77
C THR A 17 14.71 -6.69 -2.57
N ILE A 18 14.94 -7.57 -3.54
CA ILE A 18 14.65 -9.01 -3.42
C ILE A 18 15.78 -9.63 -2.57
N ASN A 19 15.41 -10.36 -1.52
CA ASN A 19 16.20 -11.21 -0.61
C ASN A 19 16.65 -10.62 0.74
N ASN A 20 16.01 -11.11 1.81
CA ASN A 20 16.36 -10.98 3.23
C ASN A 20 17.86 -11.19 3.51
N ARG A 21 18.61 -10.10 3.74
CA ARG A 21 19.95 -10.15 4.34
C ARG A 21 20.16 -8.91 5.23
N PRO A 22 20.76 -9.04 6.44
CA PRO A 22 20.98 -7.89 7.33
C PRO A 22 21.99 -6.88 6.75
N PRO A 23 21.89 -5.59 7.10
CA PRO A 23 22.66 -4.54 6.45
C PRO A 23 24.11 -4.51 6.94
N VAL A 24 25.04 -4.54 5.99
CA VAL A 24 26.44 -4.14 6.19
C VAL A 24 26.51 -2.62 6.01
N LEU A 25 27.12 -1.92 6.97
CA LEU A 25 27.36 -0.48 6.93
C LEU A 25 28.44 -0.20 5.86
N ILE A 26 28.04 0.36 4.72
CA ILE A 26 28.97 0.81 3.66
C ILE A 26 28.82 2.32 3.53
N ASP A 27 29.90 3.03 3.84
CA ASP A 27 30.07 4.47 3.66
C ASP A 27 30.05 4.79 2.15
N LEU A 28 29.09 5.60 1.71
CA LEU A 28 28.98 6.08 0.33
C LEU A 28 29.12 7.62 0.29
N ARG A 29 30.22 8.14 0.84
CA ARG A 29 30.79 9.39 0.32
C ARG A 29 31.38 9.13 -1.06
N ASN A 30 30.96 9.95 -2.01
CA ASN A 30 31.46 10.09 -3.40
C ASN A 30 30.80 9.17 -4.44
N SER A 31 29.66 9.64 -4.97
CA SER A 31 29.36 9.56 -6.42
C SER A 31 28.22 10.51 -6.76
N CYS A 32 28.46 11.83 -6.63
CA CYS A 32 27.58 12.83 -7.22
C CYS A 32 28.17 13.21 -8.59
N PRO A 33 27.63 12.73 -9.72
CA PRO A 33 28.04 13.25 -11.02
C PRO A 33 27.54 14.69 -11.15
N ARG A 34 28.49 15.61 -11.10
CA ARG A 34 28.33 17.06 -11.30
C ARG A 34 27.88 17.32 -12.76
N LYS A 35 26.63 17.01 -13.10
CA LYS A 35 26.08 17.32 -14.42
C LYS A 35 25.67 18.79 -14.46
N LYS A 36 26.64 19.62 -14.86
CA LYS A 36 26.52 21.03 -15.21
C LYS A 36 25.47 21.14 -16.34
N ARG A 37 24.19 21.30 -15.99
CA ARG A 37 23.14 21.57 -16.99
C ARG A 37 23.15 23.08 -17.24
N ARG A 38 23.73 23.43 -18.39
CA ARG A 38 23.67 24.74 -19.04
C ARG A 38 22.21 25.21 -19.03
N LEU A 39 21.91 26.36 -18.45
CA LEU A 39 20.62 27.03 -18.64
C LEU A 39 20.51 27.36 -20.12
N SER A 40 19.77 26.55 -20.88
CA SER A 40 19.13 27.01 -22.10
C SER A 40 17.82 27.63 -21.69
N GLN A 41 17.70 28.94 -21.92
CA GLN A 41 16.46 29.69 -21.82
C GLN A 41 15.35 28.90 -22.52
N ILE A 42 14.33 28.50 -21.77
CA ILE A 42 13.06 28.08 -22.36
C ILE A 42 12.39 29.39 -22.73
N ASP A 43 12.39 29.67 -24.03
CA ASP A 43 11.57 30.69 -24.66
C ASP A 43 10.15 30.62 -24.10
N THR A 44 9.74 31.68 -23.42
CA THR A 44 8.35 31.87 -23.02
C THR A 44 7.59 32.30 -24.27
N ARG A 45 7.39 31.37 -25.22
CA ARG A 45 6.36 31.56 -26.26
C ARG A 45 5.02 31.51 -25.55
N ALA A 46 4.36 32.66 -25.49
CA ALA A 46 2.99 32.84 -25.03
C ALA A 46 2.09 31.73 -25.60
N ALA A 47 1.84 30.71 -24.79
CA ALA A 47 0.87 29.67 -25.10
C ALA A 47 -0.51 30.29 -24.96
N ARG A 48 -1.31 30.22 -26.03
CA ARG A 48 -2.67 30.75 -26.09
C ARG A 48 -3.53 30.09 -24.98
N PRO A 49 -4.19 30.85 -24.09
CA PRO A 49 -4.80 30.32 -22.85
C PRO A 49 -6.08 29.49 -23.03
N HIS A 50 -6.62 29.36 -24.25
CA HIS A 50 -7.93 28.72 -24.49
C HIS A 50 -7.91 27.19 -24.68
N SER A 51 -6.76 26.56 -24.96
CA SER A 51 -6.71 25.13 -25.29
C SER A 51 -6.30 24.22 -24.13
N VAL A 52 -5.55 24.76 -23.15
CA VAL A 52 -5.09 24.05 -21.95
C VAL A 52 -6.18 23.84 -20.90
N MET A 53 -7.19 24.72 -20.86
CA MET A 53 -8.31 24.65 -19.91
C MET A 53 -9.16 23.38 -20.05
N ARG A 54 -9.35 22.90 -21.30
CA ARG A 54 -10.09 21.67 -21.57
C ARG A 54 -9.31 20.40 -21.23
N LEU A 55 -7.97 20.44 -21.32
CA LEU A 55 -7.11 19.28 -21.04
C LEU A 55 -6.93 19.06 -19.53
N ILE A 56 -6.83 20.14 -18.75
CA ILE A 56 -6.72 20.08 -17.28
C ILE A 56 -8.00 19.48 -16.69
N LEU A 57 -9.18 19.88 -17.19
CA LEU A 57 -10.50 19.38 -16.77
C LEU A 57 -10.66 17.85 -16.95
N VAL A 58 -9.94 17.26 -17.91
CA VAL A 58 -9.94 15.80 -18.17
C VAL A 58 -9.08 15.05 -17.15
N CYS A 59 -7.97 15.62 -16.68
CA CYS A 59 -7.10 14.96 -15.71
C CYS A 59 -7.70 14.92 -14.29
N ILE A 60 -8.49 15.93 -13.90
CA ILE A 60 -9.13 15.98 -12.57
C ILE A 60 -10.29 14.97 -12.45
N LEU A 61 -10.83 14.49 -13.58
CA LEU A 61 -11.89 13.49 -13.61
C LEU A 61 -11.37 12.06 -13.55
N PHE A 62 -10.04 11.87 -13.65
CA PHE A 62 -9.37 10.58 -13.64
C PHE A 62 -8.53 10.43 -12.37
N ASP A 63 -9.16 10.54 -11.20
CA ASP A 63 -8.54 10.07 -9.95
C ASP A 63 -8.58 8.54 -9.94
N VAL A 64 -7.60 7.94 -10.61
CA VAL A 64 -7.37 6.49 -10.51
C VAL A 64 -6.76 6.24 -9.14
N ALA A 65 -7.56 5.82 -8.17
CA ALA A 65 -7.06 5.35 -6.89
C ALA A 65 -6.14 4.15 -7.15
N LEU A 66 -4.84 4.32 -6.91
CA LEU A 66 -3.79 3.31 -7.06
C LEU A 66 -3.58 2.50 -5.77
N ALA A 67 -4.65 2.24 -5.02
CA ALA A 67 -4.58 1.55 -3.73
C ALA A 67 -5.97 1.04 -3.28
N CYS A 68 -5.98 0.13 -2.31
CA CYS A 68 -7.22 -0.21 -1.61
C CYS A 68 -7.56 0.87 -0.59
N VAL A 69 -8.83 1.27 -0.54
CA VAL A 69 -9.35 2.13 0.53
C VAL A 69 -10.15 1.26 1.50
N TRP A 70 -9.75 1.23 2.76
CA TRP A 70 -10.41 0.47 3.82
C TRP A 70 -10.46 1.29 5.10
N ASN A 71 -11.66 1.57 5.60
CA ASN A 71 -11.92 2.39 6.79
C ASN A 71 -11.15 3.73 6.77
N ASP A 72 -11.30 4.49 5.68
CA ASP A 72 -10.63 5.77 5.39
C ASP A 72 -9.09 5.72 5.32
N LYS A 73 -8.50 4.53 5.32
CA LYS A 73 -7.05 4.32 5.14
C LYS A 73 -6.76 3.74 3.77
N THR A 74 -5.59 4.10 3.25
CA THR A 74 -5.11 3.68 1.94
C THR A 74 -4.01 2.63 2.11
N TYR A 75 -4.16 1.49 1.42
CA TYR A 75 -3.24 0.35 1.49
C TYR A 75 -2.67 0.02 0.11
N SER A 76 -1.36 -0.25 0.08
CA SER A 76 -0.62 -0.55 -1.14
C SER A 76 -0.81 -2.01 -1.60
N ASP A 77 -0.40 -2.32 -2.83
CA ASP A 77 -0.44 -3.69 -3.33
C ASP A 77 0.42 -4.64 -2.48
N GLY A 78 -0.19 -5.75 -2.06
CA GLY A 78 0.43 -6.76 -1.21
C GLY A 78 0.40 -6.42 0.29
N GLU A 79 -0.04 -5.23 0.67
CA GLU A 79 -0.09 -4.82 2.08
C GLU A 79 -1.13 -5.64 2.86
N THR A 80 -0.78 -6.01 4.09
CA THR A 80 -1.66 -6.77 4.98
C THR A 80 -1.82 -6.06 6.31
N TRP A 81 -3.05 -6.02 6.82
CA TRP A 81 -3.38 -5.45 8.13
C TRP A 81 -4.38 -6.33 8.86
N VAL A 82 -4.53 -6.10 10.16
CA VAL A 82 -5.56 -6.74 10.99
C VAL A 82 -6.68 -5.74 11.22
N ASP A 83 -7.90 -6.16 10.95
CA ASP A 83 -9.12 -5.42 11.23
C ASP A 83 -10.06 -6.30 12.07
N GLY A 84 -10.17 -6.00 13.35
CA GLY A 84 -10.85 -6.86 14.32
C GLY A 84 -10.23 -8.26 14.39
N SER A 85 -11.02 -9.28 14.07
CA SER A 85 -10.60 -10.69 14.06
C SER A 85 -10.17 -11.20 12.69
N PHE A 86 -9.93 -10.31 11.72
CA PHE A 86 -9.60 -10.70 10.34
C PHE A 86 -8.29 -10.06 9.89
N LYS A 87 -7.41 -10.86 9.30
CA LYS A 87 -6.24 -10.38 8.59
C LYS A 87 -6.61 -10.19 7.12
N VAL A 88 -6.56 -8.95 6.68
CA VAL A 88 -6.95 -8.51 5.33
C VAL A 88 -5.70 -8.22 4.52
N LYS A 89 -5.77 -8.47 3.22
CA LYS A 89 -4.73 -8.15 2.23
C LYS A 89 -5.30 -7.29 1.12
N CYS A 90 -4.58 -6.26 0.73
CA CYS A 90 -4.84 -5.51 -0.50
C CYS A 90 -4.09 -6.15 -1.66
N THR A 91 -4.78 -6.34 -2.79
CA THR A 91 -4.17 -6.86 -4.01
C THR A 91 -4.64 -6.10 -5.23
N PHE A 92 -3.72 -5.81 -6.15
CA PHE A 92 -4.07 -5.33 -7.49
C PHE A 92 -4.27 -6.52 -8.44
N GLY A 93 -5.52 -6.74 -8.85
CA GLY A 93 -5.89 -7.81 -9.76
C GLY A 93 -5.31 -7.59 -11.16
N SER A 94 -4.98 -8.68 -11.86
CA SER A 94 -4.43 -8.67 -13.22
C SER A 94 -5.34 -8.03 -14.27
N ARG A 95 -6.65 -7.92 -13.99
CA ARG A 95 -7.65 -7.25 -14.82
C ARG A 95 -7.75 -5.73 -14.57
N GLY A 96 -6.89 -5.17 -13.72
CA GLY A 96 -6.78 -3.73 -13.50
C GLY A 96 -7.70 -3.17 -12.41
N GLY A 97 -7.87 -3.88 -11.29
CA GLY A 97 -8.72 -3.44 -10.18
C GLY A 97 -8.11 -3.72 -8.81
N TRP A 98 -8.42 -2.87 -7.84
CA TRP A 98 -8.04 -3.06 -6.44
C TRP A 98 -9.09 -3.91 -5.72
N SER A 99 -8.63 -4.93 -4.98
CA SER A 99 -9.49 -5.76 -4.16
C SER A 99 -8.87 -6.01 -2.80
N THR A 100 -9.71 -6.04 -1.77
CA THR A 100 -9.33 -6.51 -0.44
C THR A 100 -9.80 -7.95 -0.25
N SER A 101 -9.00 -8.78 0.39
CA SER A 101 -9.32 -10.18 0.64
C SER A 101 -8.87 -10.60 2.03
N ILE A 102 -9.73 -11.33 2.74
CA ILE A 102 -9.39 -11.91 4.03
C ILE A 102 -8.48 -13.11 3.79
N ILE A 103 -7.29 -13.09 4.37
CA ILE A 103 -6.28 -14.15 4.20
C ILE A 103 -6.14 -15.05 5.43
N ALA A 104 -6.58 -14.59 6.60
CA ALA A 104 -6.61 -15.36 7.84
C ALA A 104 -7.60 -14.74 8.85
N CYS A 105 -8.05 -15.54 9.81
CA CYS A 105 -8.70 -15.08 11.02
C CYS A 105 -7.66 -14.91 12.14
N VAL A 106 -7.93 -14.05 13.12
CA VAL A 106 -7.01 -13.74 14.23
C VAL A 106 -7.71 -14.06 15.54
N THR A 107 -7.09 -14.89 16.39
CA THR A 107 -7.59 -15.22 17.73
C THR A 107 -7.45 -14.02 18.68
N PRO A 108 -8.15 -14.02 19.84
CA PRO A 108 -7.97 -12.96 20.84
C PRO A 108 -6.53 -12.82 21.36
N LYS A 109 -5.72 -13.88 21.26
CA LYS A 109 -4.27 -13.86 21.59
C LYS A 109 -3.39 -13.33 20.46
N GLY A 110 -3.96 -13.04 19.29
CA GLY A 110 -3.24 -12.57 18.11
C GLY A 110 -2.71 -13.68 17.21
N THR A 111 -3.08 -14.94 17.44
CA THR A 111 -2.64 -16.06 16.61
C THR A 111 -3.43 -16.10 15.29
N GLU A 112 -2.74 -16.30 14.18
CA GLU A 112 -3.36 -16.36 12.85
C GLU A 112 -3.85 -17.78 12.52
N VAL A 113 -5.10 -17.89 12.08
CA VAL A 113 -5.74 -19.10 11.59
C VAL A 113 -6.01 -18.93 10.10
N ALA A 114 -5.35 -19.72 9.25
CA ALA A 114 -5.54 -19.62 7.80
C ALA A 114 -7.00 -19.91 7.41
N VAL A 115 -7.45 -19.34 6.29
CA VAL A 115 -8.77 -19.65 5.75
C VAL A 115 -8.86 -21.14 5.37
N ASP A 116 -10.01 -21.74 5.66
CA ASP A 116 -10.28 -23.18 5.56
C ASP A 116 -9.42 -24.04 6.50
N SER A 117 -9.02 -23.48 7.63
CA SER A 117 -8.26 -24.18 8.67
C SER A 117 -8.84 -23.97 10.07
N GLN A 118 -8.31 -24.75 11.01
CA GLN A 118 -8.68 -24.70 12.42
C GLN A 118 -7.44 -24.75 13.30
N LEU A 119 -7.52 -24.09 14.45
CA LEU A 119 -6.46 -24.01 15.44
C LEU A 119 -7.06 -24.32 16.82
N THR A 120 -6.39 -25.16 17.60
CA THR A 120 -6.74 -25.39 19.00
C THR A 120 -5.78 -24.61 19.89
N GLU A 121 -6.33 -23.76 20.74
CA GLU A 121 -5.60 -22.90 21.66
C GLU A 121 -6.38 -22.86 23.00
N ASP A 122 -5.73 -23.18 24.12
CA ASP A 122 -6.32 -23.21 25.47
C ASP A 122 -7.69 -23.92 25.57
N ASP A 123 -7.78 -25.16 25.05
CA ASP A 123 -9.03 -25.93 25.02
C ASP A 123 -10.17 -25.27 24.22
N VAL A 124 -9.85 -24.30 23.35
CA VAL A 124 -10.79 -23.69 22.40
C VAL A 124 -10.32 -24.01 20.98
N VAL A 125 -11.22 -24.60 20.19
CA VAL A 125 -11.04 -24.82 18.77
C VAL A 125 -11.60 -23.62 18.01
N TYR A 126 -10.73 -22.87 17.38
CA TYR A 126 -11.05 -21.80 16.45
C TYR A 126 -11.13 -22.34 15.02
N THR A 127 -12.16 -21.97 14.28
CA THR A 127 -12.37 -22.37 12.89
C THR A 127 -12.53 -21.13 12.02
N CYS A 128 -11.71 -21.06 10.96
CA CYS A 128 -11.77 -20.02 9.96
C CYS A 128 -12.12 -20.67 8.62
N SER A 129 -13.31 -20.43 8.07
CA SER A 129 -13.77 -21.06 6.82
C SER A 129 -14.28 -20.02 5.84
N LYS A 130 -14.23 -20.29 4.54
CA LYS A 130 -14.90 -19.43 3.55
C LYS A 130 -16.40 -19.34 3.85
N GLY A 131 -16.95 -18.14 3.71
CA GLY A 131 -18.38 -17.86 3.82
C GLY A 131 -19.13 -18.25 2.55
N SER A 132 -20.46 -18.15 2.60
CA SER A 132 -21.33 -18.52 1.48
C SER A 132 -21.24 -17.58 0.27
N SER A 133 -20.69 -16.38 0.46
CA SER A 133 -20.46 -15.39 -0.60
C SER A 133 -18.98 -15.31 -0.94
N GLU A 134 -18.66 -15.06 -2.22
CA GLU A 134 -17.29 -14.82 -2.66
C GLU A 134 -16.64 -13.70 -1.84
N GLY A 135 -15.47 -13.98 -1.25
CA GLY A 135 -14.74 -13.04 -0.40
C GLY A 135 -15.22 -12.92 1.05
N SER A 136 -16.30 -13.60 1.44
CA SER A 136 -16.72 -13.71 2.84
C SER A 136 -15.96 -14.82 3.56
N VAL A 137 -15.71 -14.65 4.87
CA VAL A 137 -15.07 -15.64 5.75
C VAL A 137 -15.89 -15.72 7.04
N ASN A 138 -16.14 -16.93 7.52
CA ASN A 138 -16.79 -17.21 8.79
C ASN A 138 -15.74 -17.57 9.84
N PHE A 139 -15.81 -16.91 10.99
CA PHE A 139 -14.92 -17.14 12.12
C PHE A 139 -15.76 -17.62 13.32
N ASN A 140 -15.52 -18.85 13.75
CA ASN A 140 -16.27 -19.49 14.83
C ASN A 140 -15.33 -20.13 15.86
N TRP A 141 -15.83 -20.38 17.07
CA TRP A 141 -15.07 -21.01 18.15
C TRP A 141 -15.96 -21.97 18.96
N LYS A 142 -15.34 -23.01 19.52
CA LYS A 142 -15.99 -23.98 20.42
C LYS A 142 -14.99 -24.57 21.41
N LEU A 143 -15.44 -24.98 22.59
CA LEU A 143 -14.58 -25.72 23.53
C LEU A 143 -14.22 -27.10 22.96
N SER A 144 -12.95 -27.48 23.11
CA SER A 144 -12.42 -28.81 22.81
C SER A 144 -12.88 -29.75 23.93
N GLN A 145 -13.95 -30.49 23.68
CA GLN A 145 -14.48 -31.51 24.58
C GLN A 145 -13.55 -32.71 24.71
#